data_AF-A0A819PKK3-F1
#
_entry.id   AF-A0A819PKK3-F1
#
_cell.length_a   1.000
_cell.length_b   1.000
_cell.length_c   1.000
_cell.angle_alpha   90.00
_cell.angle_beta   90.00
_cell.angle_gamma   90.00
#
_symmetry.space_group_name_H-M   'P 1'
#
loop_
_entity.id
_entity.type
_entity.pdbx_description
1 polymer ?
#
loop_
_entity_poly.entity_id
_entity_poly.type
_entity_poly.pdbx_seq_one_letter_code
_entity_poly.pdbx_strand_id
1 'polypeptide(L)'
;NPKNLNEILLIYVYANAHSHAYENLKYFINQAVRENDNVDYYFILQQVDNKPINISSMPLLPKKTAYYIQHENKCFDYGTIGWFINNYAIGNPWKKETSSTNSNIKVNLKQYKYFIFMNSSIRGPFFPPYFIQLVLEANLNYYWYSVFLRRINKKVKLVGCTISCETVPHVQSYFLATDFTGLSIILKPGNSGGTSPEGILACYPTKDHATINSELPISSRILESGYMIDCLLTKYQTIDFTKPHNRFCNANKNPYNDKGLENTSLEPYEVVFVKSNDLVFLKDARDKGKLYQKWMEDVKIYNRSSF
;
A
#
# COMPACT_ATOMS: atom_id res chain seq x y z
N ASN A 1 14.52 -22.26 -20.03
CA ASN A 1 13.70 -21.05 -19.85
C ASN A 1 13.85 -20.56 -18.42
N PRO A 2 14.43 -19.37 -18.18
CA PRO A 2 14.36 -18.81 -16.84
C PRO A 2 12.87 -18.60 -16.54
N LYS A 3 12.40 -19.06 -15.39
CA LYS A 3 11.07 -18.69 -14.87
C LYS A 3 10.98 -17.17 -14.97
N ASN A 4 9.91 -16.64 -15.58
CA ASN A 4 9.59 -15.22 -15.41
C ASN A 4 9.55 -14.96 -13.90
N LEU A 5 10.56 -14.25 -13.39
CA LEU A 5 10.64 -13.87 -12.00
C LEU A 5 9.63 -12.74 -11.81
N ASN A 6 8.78 -12.86 -10.79
CA ASN A 6 7.87 -11.78 -10.41
C ASN A 6 8.71 -10.55 -10.03
N GLU A 7 8.38 -9.40 -10.62
CA GLU A 7 9.16 -8.17 -10.45
C GLU A 7 8.70 -7.33 -9.25
N ILE A 8 7.53 -7.67 -8.68
CA ILE A 8 6.87 -6.86 -7.65
C ILE A 8 6.61 -7.71 -6.41
N LEU A 9 6.96 -7.18 -5.24
CA LEU A 9 6.56 -7.74 -3.94
C LEU A 9 5.46 -6.86 -3.35
N LEU A 10 4.29 -7.44 -3.07
CA LEU A 10 3.19 -6.76 -2.39
C LEU A 10 2.96 -7.37 -1.01
N ILE A 11 3.06 -6.55 0.04
CA ILE A 11 2.72 -6.92 1.40
C ILE A 11 1.43 -6.21 1.80
N TYR A 12 0.40 -7.01 2.09
CA TYR A 12 -0.90 -6.55 2.54
C TYR A 12 -1.06 -6.87 4.03
N VAL A 13 -1.22 -5.86 4.88
CA VAL A 13 -1.49 -6.04 6.31
C VAL A 13 -2.99 -6.05 6.56
N TYR A 14 -3.51 -7.17 7.03
CA TYR A 14 -4.92 -7.35 7.38
C TYR A 14 -5.10 -7.45 8.89
N ALA A 15 -5.93 -6.58 9.45
CA ALA A 15 -6.49 -6.74 10.79
C ALA A 15 -8.01 -6.60 10.72
N ASN A 16 -8.73 -7.48 11.42
CA ASN A 16 -10.18 -7.34 11.58
C ASN A 16 -10.54 -6.29 12.64
N ALA A 17 -10.04 -5.05 12.45
CA ALA A 17 -10.10 -3.97 13.43
C ALA A 17 -11.26 -2.97 13.20
N HIS A 18 -12.02 -3.12 12.12
CA HIS A 18 -13.14 -2.26 11.77
C HIS A 18 -14.14 -3.01 10.87
N SER A 19 -15.40 -2.56 10.83
CA SER A 19 -16.52 -3.28 10.19
C SER A 19 -16.31 -3.54 8.68
N HIS A 20 -15.49 -2.72 8.03
CA HIS A 20 -15.19 -2.83 6.60
C HIS A 20 -13.98 -3.69 6.22
N ALA A 21 -13.18 -4.17 7.19
CA ALA A 21 -11.85 -4.74 6.92
C ALA A 21 -11.90 -6.01 6.05
N TYR A 22 -12.77 -6.96 6.41
CA TYR A 22 -12.91 -8.21 5.66
C TYR A 22 -13.38 -7.97 4.22
N GLU A 23 -14.39 -7.13 4.05
CA GLU A 23 -14.91 -6.81 2.72
C GLU A 23 -13.88 -6.05 1.88
N ASN A 24 -13.02 -5.22 2.49
CA ASN A 24 -11.92 -4.55 1.80
C ASN A 24 -10.92 -5.57 1.23
N LEU A 25 -10.48 -6.53 2.08
CA LEU A 25 -9.60 -7.62 1.68
C LEU A 25 -10.22 -8.46 0.55
N LYS A 26 -11.47 -8.88 0.74
CA LYS A 26 -12.23 -9.69 -0.23
C LYS A 26 -12.37 -8.99 -1.57
N TYR A 27 -12.69 -7.70 -1.56
CA TYR A 27 -12.80 -6.91 -2.78
C TYR A 27 -11.45 -6.84 -3.51
N PHE A 28 -10.37 -6.52 -2.79
CA PHE A 28 -9.03 -6.44 -3.37
C PHE A 28 -8.60 -7.77 -4.00
N ILE A 29 -8.74 -8.90 -3.29
CA ILE A 29 -8.39 -10.22 -3.82
C ILE A 29 -9.18 -10.53 -5.09
N ASN A 30 -10.49 -10.27 -5.09
CA ASN A 30 -11.33 -10.57 -6.24
C ASN A 30 -11.03 -9.68 -7.46
N GLN A 31 -10.81 -8.38 -7.24
CA GLN A 31 -10.64 -7.44 -8.35
C GLN A 31 -9.19 -7.32 -8.85
N ALA A 32 -8.20 -7.45 -7.95
CA ALA A 32 -6.83 -6.99 -8.22
C ALA A 32 -5.79 -8.11 -8.31
N VAL A 33 -5.97 -9.20 -7.56
CA VAL A 33 -4.97 -10.27 -7.45
C VAL A 33 -5.12 -11.25 -8.61
N ARG A 34 -4.02 -11.55 -9.31
CA ARG A 34 -3.96 -12.48 -10.44
C ARG A 34 -2.74 -13.41 -10.31
N GLU A 35 -2.79 -14.57 -10.98
CA GLU A 35 -1.65 -15.52 -10.99
C GLU A 35 -0.53 -15.07 -11.94
N ASN A 36 -0.85 -14.33 -13.00
CA ASN A 36 0.04 -13.99 -14.10
C ASN A 36 0.23 -12.47 -14.25
N ASP A 37 0.37 -11.75 -13.14
CA ASP A 37 0.58 -10.30 -13.10
C ASP A 37 1.96 -9.88 -12.58
N ASN A 38 2.92 -10.80 -12.52
CA ASN A 38 4.29 -10.55 -12.08
C ASN A 38 4.41 -10.02 -10.63
N VAL A 39 3.43 -10.31 -9.76
CA VAL A 39 3.44 -9.91 -8.34
C VAL A 39 3.49 -11.14 -7.44
N ASP A 40 4.36 -11.12 -6.43
CA ASP A 40 4.24 -11.98 -5.25
C ASP A 40 3.46 -11.26 -4.16
N TYR A 41 2.33 -11.83 -3.76
CA TYR A 41 1.40 -11.30 -2.77
C TYR A 41 1.57 -12.01 -1.42
N TYR A 42 1.83 -11.24 -0.37
CA TYR A 42 1.83 -11.72 1.01
C TYR A 42 0.77 -10.98 1.83
N PHE A 43 -0.26 -11.72 2.23
CA PHE A 43 -1.34 -11.25 3.09
C PHE A 43 -1.04 -11.63 4.53
N ILE A 44 -0.62 -10.65 5.32
CA ILE A 44 -0.32 -10.84 6.74
C ILE A 44 -1.60 -10.67 7.55
N LEU A 45 -2.08 -11.76 8.14
CA LEU A 45 -3.27 -11.86 8.95
C LEU A 45 -2.90 -11.59 10.42
N GLN A 46 -3.16 -10.36 10.88
CA GLN A 46 -2.95 -9.95 12.26
C GLN A 46 -4.02 -10.53 13.19
N GLN A 47 -3.57 -11.21 14.23
CA GLN A 47 -4.41 -11.88 15.24
C GLN A 47 -4.99 -10.88 16.24
N VAL A 48 -6.16 -10.32 15.91
CA VAL A 48 -6.89 -9.44 16.84
C VAL A 48 -7.31 -10.24 18.08
N ASP A 49 -7.11 -9.67 19.27
CA ASP A 49 -7.37 -10.30 20.57
C ASP A 49 -6.65 -11.65 20.78
N ASN A 50 -5.44 -11.80 20.21
CA ASN A 50 -4.64 -13.04 20.22
C ASN A 50 -5.37 -14.26 19.62
N LYS A 51 -6.35 -14.04 18.73
CA LYS A 51 -7.09 -15.11 18.07
C LYS A 51 -6.51 -15.36 16.68
N PRO A 52 -6.00 -16.58 16.38
CA PRO A 52 -5.58 -16.93 15.02
C PRO A 52 -6.76 -16.82 14.06
N ILE A 53 -6.50 -16.29 12.87
CA ILE A 53 -7.52 -16.19 11.83
C ILE A 53 -7.62 -17.53 11.12
N ASN A 54 -8.83 -18.09 11.02
CA ASN A 54 -9.05 -19.29 10.23
C ASN A 54 -8.85 -18.98 8.74
N ILE A 55 -7.81 -19.51 8.12
CA ILE A 55 -7.50 -19.27 6.70
C ILE A 55 -8.63 -19.78 5.79
N SER A 56 -9.35 -20.83 6.19
CA SER A 56 -10.47 -21.36 5.41
C SER A 56 -11.68 -20.41 5.32
N SER A 57 -11.76 -19.38 6.17
CA SER A 57 -12.78 -18.33 6.07
C SER A 57 -12.30 -17.11 5.26
N MET A 58 -11.03 -17.09 4.85
CA MET A 58 -10.47 -16.03 4.02
C MET A 58 -10.79 -16.24 2.53
N PRO A 59 -10.81 -15.17 1.71
CA PRO A 59 -10.96 -15.30 0.26
C PRO A 59 -9.91 -16.25 -0.35
N LEU A 60 -10.27 -16.96 -1.42
CA LEU A 60 -9.33 -17.87 -2.08
C LEU A 60 -8.21 -17.07 -2.78
N LEU A 61 -6.97 -17.49 -2.55
CA LEU A 61 -5.78 -16.93 -3.20
C LEU A 61 -5.35 -17.77 -4.40
N PRO A 62 -4.77 -17.16 -5.45
CA PRO A 62 -4.05 -17.89 -6.49
C PRO A 62 -2.90 -18.71 -5.89
N LYS A 63 -2.83 -20.00 -6.25
CA LYS A 63 -1.98 -20.98 -5.55
C LYS A 63 -0.47 -20.73 -5.65
N LYS A 64 -0.01 -19.98 -6.66
CA LYS A 64 1.43 -19.86 -6.99
C LYS A 64 2.07 -18.54 -6.62
N THR A 65 1.27 -17.48 -6.47
CA THR A 65 1.79 -16.11 -6.32
C THR A 65 1.24 -15.41 -5.09
N ALA A 66 0.34 -16.02 -4.33
CA ALA A 66 -0.31 -15.38 -3.20
C ALA A 66 -0.37 -16.28 -1.96
N TYR A 67 0.00 -15.71 -0.81
CA TYR A 67 0.17 -16.45 0.44
C TYR A 67 -0.45 -15.72 1.63
N TYR A 68 -1.06 -16.49 2.54
CA TYR A 68 -1.44 -16.01 3.87
C TYR A 68 -0.34 -16.30 4.89
N ILE A 69 -0.06 -15.33 5.76
CA ILE A 69 0.88 -15.46 6.88
C ILE A 69 0.21 -14.96 8.15
N GLN A 70 0.25 -15.75 9.21
CA GLN A 70 -0.27 -15.33 10.52
C GLN A 70 0.78 -14.47 11.24
N HIS A 71 0.31 -13.42 11.93
CA HIS A 71 1.14 -12.58 12.79
C HIS A 71 0.35 -12.17 14.01
N GLU A 72 0.96 -12.11 15.18
CA GLU A 72 0.30 -11.52 16.36
C GLU A 72 -0.11 -10.07 16.03
N ASN A 73 -1.26 -9.59 16.52
CA ASN A 73 -1.64 -8.17 16.29
C ASN A 73 -0.80 -7.22 17.15
N LYS A 74 0.48 -7.12 16.81
CA LYS A 74 1.50 -6.25 17.39
C LYS A 74 2.17 -5.47 16.27
N CYS A 75 2.77 -4.34 16.63
CA CYS A 75 3.60 -3.52 15.73
C CYS A 75 2.84 -2.75 14.64
N PHE A 76 1.50 -2.75 14.65
CA PHE A 76 0.65 -2.03 13.68
C PHE A 76 1.05 -2.36 12.22
N ASP A 77 0.76 -1.48 11.26
CA ASP A 77 1.00 -1.75 9.84
C ASP A 77 2.51 -1.86 9.52
N TYR A 78 3.25 -0.77 9.69
CA TYR A 78 4.66 -0.71 9.26
C TYR A 78 5.62 -1.55 10.10
N GLY A 79 5.37 -1.68 11.40
CA GLY A 79 6.15 -2.60 12.22
C GLY A 79 5.90 -4.06 11.84
N THR A 80 4.71 -4.41 11.33
CA THR A 80 4.43 -5.74 10.77
C THR A 80 5.17 -5.97 9.45
N ILE A 81 5.28 -4.95 8.60
CA ILE A 81 6.11 -5.02 7.39
C ILE A 81 7.58 -5.22 7.76
N GLY A 82 8.08 -4.48 8.76
CA GLY A 82 9.44 -4.66 9.29
C GLY A 82 9.65 -6.06 9.87
N TRP A 83 8.70 -6.58 10.66
CA TRP A 83 8.71 -7.95 11.15
C TRP A 83 8.77 -8.97 9.99
N PHE A 84 7.95 -8.80 8.96
CA PHE A 84 7.94 -9.71 7.82
C PHE A 84 9.30 -9.73 7.11
N ILE A 85 9.85 -8.54 6.80
CA ILE A 85 11.15 -8.41 6.14
C ILE A 85 12.26 -9.04 7.01
N ASN A 86 12.20 -8.87 8.32
CA ASN A 86 13.20 -9.41 9.23
C ASN A 86 13.16 -10.94 9.37
N ASN A 87 11.97 -11.55 9.24
CA ASN A 87 11.79 -12.98 9.48
C ASN A 87 11.77 -13.82 8.20
N TYR A 88 11.31 -13.25 7.09
CA TYR A 88 11.05 -13.99 5.85
C TYR A 88 11.84 -13.49 4.65
N ALA A 89 12.60 -12.40 4.78
CA ALA A 89 13.33 -11.82 3.65
C ALA A 89 14.85 -11.84 3.81
N ILE A 90 15.54 -12.02 2.69
CA ILE A 90 17.00 -11.87 2.54
C ILE A 90 17.31 -10.71 1.58
N GLY A 91 18.58 -10.31 1.50
CA GLY A 91 19.00 -9.25 0.57
C GLY A 91 18.72 -7.83 1.07
N ASN A 92 18.37 -7.66 2.36
CA ASN A 92 18.35 -6.34 2.99
C ASN A 92 19.78 -5.75 2.99
N PRO A 93 20.03 -4.58 2.38
CA PRO A 93 21.37 -4.03 2.21
C PRO A 93 22.05 -3.61 3.52
N TRP A 94 21.31 -3.49 4.62
CA TRP A 94 21.83 -3.05 5.92
C TRP A 94 22.04 -4.17 6.93
N LYS A 95 21.72 -5.41 6.56
CA LYS A 95 21.92 -6.58 7.42
C LYS A 95 22.97 -7.47 6.79
N LYS A 96 23.93 -7.93 7.60
CA LYS A 96 24.80 -9.04 7.19
C LYS A 96 23.89 -10.24 6.95
N GLU A 97 24.11 -10.95 5.84
CA GLU A 97 23.39 -12.20 5.53
C GLU A 97 23.78 -13.26 6.57
N THR A 98 23.16 -13.19 7.75
CA THR A 98 23.26 -14.25 8.74
C THR A 98 22.20 -15.26 8.39
N SER A 99 22.65 -16.36 7.79
CA SER A 99 21.89 -17.57 7.59
C SER A 99 21.29 -18.05 8.91
N SER A 100 20.02 -17.71 9.18
CA SER A 100 19.05 -18.56 9.88
C SER A 100 17.79 -17.75 10.23
N THR A 101 16.75 -17.91 9.43
CA THR A 101 15.41 -18.04 10.01
C THR A 101 14.90 -19.40 9.57
N ASN A 102 14.35 -20.17 10.51
CA ASN A 102 13.75 -21.49 10.27
C ASN A 102 12.43 -21.39 9.47
N SER A 103 12.29 -20.37 8.60
CA SER A 103 11.13 -20.20 7.74
C SER A 103 11.35 -20.93 6.41
N ASN A 104 10.37 -21.73 6.03
CA ASN A 104 10.30 -22.32 4.68
C ASN A 104 10.07 -21.26 3.58
N ILE A 105 9.74 -20.02 3.98
CA ILE A 105 9.57 -18.87 3.08
C ILE A 105 10.84 -18.02 3.16
N LYS A 106 11.51 -17.84 2.01
CA LYS A 106 12.67 -16.94 1.83
C LYS A 106 12.42 -16.03 0.62
N VAL A 107 12.07 -14.79 0.90
CA VAL A 107 11.83 -13.73 -0.09
C VAL A 107 13.14 -12.99 -0.34
N ASN A 108 13.73 -13.11 -1.53
CA ASN A 108 14.94 -12.35 -1.85
C ASN A 108 14.56 -10.94 -2.33
N LEU A 109 14.75 -9.93 -1.49
CA LEU A 109 14.39 -8.55 -1.84
C LEU A 109 15.07 -8.07 -3.12
N LYS A 110 16.30 -8.53 -3.40
CA LYS A 110 17.06 -8.11 -4.60
C LYS A 110 16.46 -8.61 -5.92
N GLN A 111 15.52 -9.55 -5.88
CA GLN A 111 14.85 -10.05 -7.09
C GLN A 111 13.71 -9.13 -7.56
N TYR A 112 13.18 -8.29 -6.67
CA TYR A 112 12.07 -7.40 -6.98
C TYR A 112 12.59 -6.02 -7.38
N LYS A 113 11.97 -5.48 -8.42
CA LYS A 113 12.17 -4.12 -8.87
C LYS A 113 11.34 -3.13 -8.06
N TYR A 114 10.14 -3.54 -7.66
CA TYR A 114 9.18 -2.70 -6.97
C TYR A 114 8.58 -3.39 -5.74
N PHE A 115 8.18 -2.56 -4.77
CA PHE A 115 7.59 -2.97 -3.51
C PHE A 115 6.33 -2.16 -3.26
N ILE A 116 5.25 -2.84 -2.89
CA ILE A 116 3.97 -2.23 -2.55
C ILE A 116 3.59 -2.65 -1.15
N PHE A 117 3.31 -1.69 -0.28
CA PHE A 117 2.80 -1.94 1.06
C PHE A 117 1.40 -1.32 1.17
N MET A 118 0.45 -2.09 1.66
CA MET A 118 -0.93 -1.63 1.86
C MET A 118 -1.60 -2.32 3.04
N ASN A 119 -2.69 -1.76 3.54
CA ASN A 119 -3.42 -2.32 4.69
C ASN A 119 -4.92 -2.48 4.43
N SER A 120 -5.63 -3.10 5.37
CA SER A 120 -7.07 -3.37 5.26
C SER A 120 -7.98 -2.15 5.46
N SER A 121 -7.43 -0.94 5.60
CA SER A 121 -8.22 0.28 5.81
C SER A 121 -8.72 0.93 4.51
N ILE A 122 -8.42 0.36 3.34
CA ILE A 122 -8.79 0.90 2.02
C ILE A 122 -9.65 -0.04 1.18
N ARG A 123 -10.43 0.54 0.28
CA ARG A 123 -11.18 -0.15 -0.77
C ARG A 123 -10.67 0.27 -2.14
N GLY A 124 -10.51 -0.69 -3.04
CA GLY A 124 -10.05 -0.50 -4.42
C GLY A 124 -9.44 -1.79 -4.98
N PRO A 125 -8.91 -1.76 -6.21
CA PRO A 125 -8.72 -0.59 -7.05
C PRO A 125 -9.99 -0.17 -7.80
N PHE A 126 -10.17 1.13 -7.99
CA PHE A 126 -11.22 1.72 -8.82
C PHE A 126 -10.61 2.40 -10.05
N PHE A 127 -11.19 2.14 -11.22
CA PHE A 127 -10.83 2.80 -12.46
C PHE A 127 -12.07 3.24 -13.25
N PRO A 128 -12.01 4.39 -13.93
CA PRO A 128 -13.05 4.77 -14.87
C PRO A 128 -13.23 3.70 -15.98
N PRO A 129 -14.47 3.42 -16.42
CA PRO A 129 -14.72 2.46 -17.51
C PRO A 129 -13.95 2.77 -18.80
N TYR A 130 -13.85 4.05 -19.17
CA TYR A 130 -13.12 4.46 -20.38
C TYR A 130 -11.63 4.16 -20.28
N PHE A 131 -11.04 4.19 -19.08
CA PHE A 131 -9.63 3.86 -18.89
C PHE A 131 -9.38 2.37 -19.16
N ILE A 132 -10.26 1.52 -18.64
CA ILE A 132 -10.20 0.07 -18.88
C ILE A 132 -10.37 -0.24 -20.37
N GLN A 133 -11.31 0.42 -21.04
CA GLN A 133 -11.50 0.29 -22.48
C GLN A 133 -10.23 0.66 -23.26
N LEU A 134 -9.62 1.81 -22.98
CA LEU A 134 -8.40 2.25 -23.65
C LEU A 134 -7.23 1.28 -23.45
N VAL A 135 -7.08 0.73 -22.23
CA VAL A 135 -6.05 -0.28 -21.93
C VAL A 135 -6.25 -1.55 -22.77
N LEU A 136 -7.50 -2.03 -22.87
CA LEU A 136 -7.85 -3.22 -23.63
C LEU A 136 -7.66 -3.00 -25.13
N GLU A 137 -8.13 -1.87 -25.66
CA GLU A 137 -8.00 -1.50 -27.08
C GLU A 137 -6.54 -1.34 -27.51
N ALA A 138 -5.70 -0.77 -26.63
CA ALA A 138 -4.28 -0.60 -26.90
C ALA A 138 -3.46 -1.89 -26.74
N ASN A 139 -4.09 -3.02 -26.41
CA ASN A 139 -3.45 -4.31 -26.10
C ASN A 139 -2.26 -4.15 -25.13
N LEU A 140 -2.43 -3.25 -24.15
CA LEU A 140 -1.39 -2.97 -23.18
C LEU A 140 -1.49 -3.97 -22.05
N ASN A 141 -0.35 -4.59 -21.70
CA ASN A 141 -0.26 -5.34 -20.46
C ASN A 141 -0.22 -4.37 -19.28
N TYR A 142 -1.38 -3.83 -18.91
CA TYR A 142 -1.55 -2.80 -17.90
C TYR A 142 -2.35 -3.36 -16.72
N TYR A 143 -1.71 -3.35 -15.55
CA TYR A 143 -2.33 -3.77 -14.29
C TYR A 143 -2.61 -2.56 -13.41
N TRP A 144 -3.49 -2.72 -12.41
CA TRP A 144 -3.91 -1.65 -11.52
C TRP A 144 -2.73 -0.89 -10.88
N TYR A 145 -1.64 -1.59 -10.54
CA TYR A 145 -0.48 -0.99 -9.89
C TYR A 145 0.37 -0.13 -10.85
N SER A 146 0.16 -0.26 -12.16
CA SER A 146 0.98 0.40 -13.18
C SER A 146 0.89 1.93 -13.10
N VAL A 147 -0.25 2.49 -12.67
CA VAL A 147 -0.41 3.94 -12.42
C VAL A 147 0.55 4.46 -11.35
N PHE A 148 0.90 3.63 -10.36
CA PHE A 148 1.84 3.97 -9.30
C PHE A 148 3.28 3.74 -9.74
N LEU A 149 3.57 2.56 -10.31
CA LEU A 149 4.95 2.19 -10.65
C LEU A 149 5.56 3.06 -11.75
N ARG A 150 4.75 3.54 -12.70
CA ARG A 150 5.20 4.46 -13.77
C ARG A 150 5.63 5.83 -13.25
N ARG A 151 5.21 6.21 -12.04
CA ARG A 151 5.63 7.45 -11.39
C ARG A 151 7.00 7.33 -10.74
N ILE A 152 7.38 6.12 -10.33
CA ILE A 152 8.70 5.84 -9.79
C ILE A 152 9.73 5.96 -10.91
N ASN A 153 10.74 6.81 -10.70
CA ASN A 153 11.75 7.13 -11.70
C ASN A 153 13.09 7.47 -11.03
N LYS A 154 14.01 8.12 -11.76
CA LYS A 154 15.33 8.49 -11.22
C LYS A 154 15.24 9.44 -10.02
N LYS A 155 14.21 10.31 -9.97
CA LYS A 155 13.98 11.29 -8.91
C LYS A 155 12.92 10.83 -7.90
N VAL A 156 11.80 10.28 -8.36
CA VAL A 156 10.70 9.86 -7.48
C VAL A 156 10.94 8.44 -6.98
N LYS A 157 11.01 8.25 -5.66
CA LYS A 157 11.29 6.96 -5.01
C LYS A 157 10.19 6.46 -4.08
N LEU A 158 9.13 7.23 -3.89
CA LEU A 158 7.99 6.84 -3.07
C LEU A 158 6.72 7.42 -3.66
N VAL A 159 5.71 6.58 -3.86
CA VAL A 159 4.44 6.97 -4.47
C VAL A 159 3.30 6.39 -3.65
N GLY A 160 2.21 7.13 -3.47
CA GLY A 160 0.98 6.56 -2.91
C GLY A 160 -0.28 7.11 -3.56
N CYS A 161 -1.42 6.84 -2.93
CA CYS A 161 -2.71 7.34 -3.41
C CYS A 161 -2.82 8.86 -3.21
N THR A 162 -2.34 9.35 -2.06
CA THR A 162 -2.42 10.76 -1.65
C THR A 162 -1.16 11.19 -0.90
N ILE A 163 -0.96 12.51 -0.81
CA ILE A 163 0.01 13.15 0.09
C ILE A 163 -0.76 13.97 1.13
N SER A 164 -0.55 13.67 2.41
CA SER A 164 -1.05 14.48 3.52
C SER A 164 -0.04 15.57 3.87
N CYS A 165 -0.57 16.73 4.28
CA CYS A 165 0.22 17.91 4.64
C CYS A 165 0.01 18.33 6.10
N GLU A 166 -0.69 17.52 6.92
CA GLU A 166 -1.08 17.92 8.29
C GLU A 166 0.09 18.31 9.19
N THR A 167 1.23 17.64 9.03
CA THR A 167 2.46 17.91 9.79
C THR A 167 3.59 18.26 8.85
N VAL A 168 3.88 17.36 7.92
CA VAL A 168 4.83 17.49 6.81
C VAL A 168 4.24 16.78 5.58
N PRO A 169 4.63 17.11 4.35
CA PRO A 169 4.23 16.35 3.18
C PRO A 169 4.68 14.90 3.31
N HIS A 170 3.73 13.97 3.37
CA HIS A 170 4.03 12.54 3.42
C HIS A 170 3.01 11.72 2.64
N VAL A 171 3.51 10.66 2.01
CA VAL A 171 2.69 9.59 1.46
C VAL A 171 2.03 8.85 2.63
N GLN A 172 0.72 8.66 2.54
CA GLN A 172 -0.09 8.14 3.65
C GLN A 172 0.06 6.62 3.83
N SER A 173 -0.03 6.17 5.08
CA SER A 173 0.35 4.80 5.47
C SER A 173 -0.45 3.65 4.88
N TYR A 174 -1.63 3.94 4.35
CA TYR A 174 -2.53 2.89 3.88
C TYR A 174 -2.12 2.28 2.55
N PHE A 175 -1.30 2.99 1.76
CA PHE A 175 -0.77 2.51 0.48
C PHE A 175 0.51 3.25 0.13
N LEU A 176 1.60 2.52 -0.12
CA LEU A 176 2.78 3.04 -0.78
C LEU A 176 3.34 2.07 -1.81
N ALA A 177 4.03 2.62 -2.79
CA ALA A 177 4.83 1.94 -3.78
C ALA A 177 6.23 2.56 -3.85
N THR A 178 7.26 1.75 -3.96
CA THR A 178 8.66 2.18 -4.03
C THR A 178 9.49 1.23 -4.90
N ASP A 179 10.67 1.65 -5.35
CA ASP A 179 11.68 0.77 -5.95
C ASP A 179 12.67 0.26 -4.90
N PHE A 180 13.63 -0.57 -5.32
CA PHE A 180 14.66 -1.07 -4.40
C PHE A 180 15.50 0.06 -3.77
N THR A 181 15.73 1.17 -4.46
CA THR A 181 16.45 2.32 -3.90
C THR A 181 15.66 2.97 -2.77
N GLY A 182 14.38 3.25 -2.97
CA GLY A 182 13.51 3.80 -1.93
C GLY A 182 13.31 2.83 -0.77
N LEU A 183 13.12 1.52 -1.05
CA LEU A 183 13.10 0.49 0.00
C LEU A 183 14.39 0.48 0.81
N SER A 184 15.55 0.58 0.17
CA SER A 184 16.84 0.63 0.87
C SER A 184 16.91 1.81 1.83
N ILE A 185 16.39 2.99 1.47
CA ILE A 185 16.33 4.15 2.37
C ILE A 185 15.40 3.88 3.56
N ILE A 186 14.23 3.28 3.30
CA ILE A 186 13.24 2.92 4.33
C ILE A 186 13.84 1.91 5.34
N LEU A 187 14.57 0.91 4.84
CA LEU A 187 15.16 -0.17 5.66
C LEU A 187 16.41 0.24 6.43
N LYS A 188 16.92 1.47 6.25
CA LYS A 188 18.12 1.92 6.93
C LYS A 188 17.92 1.89 8.46
N PRO A 189 18.77 1.22 9.24
CA PRO A 189 18.65 1.19 10.69
C PRO A 189 18.96 2.56 11.30
N GLY A 190 18.67 2.70 12.59
CA GLY A 190 18.98 3.88 13.39
C GLY A 190 17.86 4.90 13.50
N ASN A 191 18.10 5.88 14.36
CA ASN A 191 17.07 6.76 14.91
C ASN A 191 16.75 7.98 14.02
N SER A 192 17.26 8.04 12.78
CA SER A 192 16.94 9.15 11.87
C SER A 192 15.44 9.12 11.55
N GLY A 193 14.65 9.96 12.20
CA GLY A 193 13.18 9.99 12.07
C GLY A 193 12.42 8.97 12.93
N GLY A 194 13.06 8.08 13.69
CA GLY A 194 12.36 7.15 14.59
C GLY A 194 13.09 7.00 15.93
N THR A 195 12.41 6.51 16.97
CA THR A 195 13.01 6.36 18.30
C THR A 195 13.72 5.03 18.53
N SER A 196 13.64 4.09 17.57
CA SER A 196 14.20 2.74 17.71
C SER A 196 15.47 2.54 16.84
N PRO A 197 16.48 1.80 17.36
CA PRO A 197 17.69 1.47 16.61
C PRO A 197 17.41 0.55 15.40
N GLU A 198 16.32 -0.21 15.42
CA GLU A 198 15.84 -1.01 14.28
C GLU A 198 15.34 -0.14 13.12
N GLY A 199 15.09 1.15 13.34
CA GLY A 199 14.69 2.13 12.34
C GLY A 199 13.18 2.37 12.27
N ILE A 200 12.73 2.95 11.15
CA ILE A 200 11.34 3.43 11.03
C ILE A 200 10.32 2.29 10.89
N LEU A 201 10.74 1.09 10.48
CA LEU A 201 9.86 -0.10 10.44
C LEU A 201 9.91 -0.94 11.73
N ALA A 202 10.33 -0.35 12.85
CA ALA A 202 10.37 -1.03 14.13
C ALA A 202 8.97 -1.31 14.71
N CYS A 203 8.92 -2.16 15.75
CA CYS A 203 7.69 -2.42 16.48
C CYS A 203 7.42 -1.31 17.50
N TYR A 204 6.56 -0.36 17.14
CA TYR A 204 6.16 0.73 18.03
C TYR A 204 4.96 0.35 18.90
N PRO A 205 4.89 0.82 20.16
CA PRO A 205 3.93 0.31 21.15
C PRO A 205 2.52 0.89 20.99
N THR A 206 2.37 2.04 20.34
CA THR A 206 1.06 2.69 20.12
C THR A 206 0.92 3.12 18.66
N LYS A 207 -0.33 3.32 18.23
CA LYS A 207 -0.64 3.81 16.89
C LYS A 207 -0.02 5.19 16.63
N ASP A 208 -0.09 6.09 17.61
CA ASP A 208 0.52 7.42 17.49
C ASP A 208 2.04 7.35 17.37
N HIS A 209 2.69 6.46 18.14
CA HIS A 209 4.11 6.22 17.97
C HIS A 209 4.43 5.65 16.59
N ALA A 210 3.63 4.73 16.06
CA ALA A 210 3.81 4.22 14.70
C ALA A 210 3.62 5.33 13.64
N THR A 211 2.66 6.23 13.82
CA THR A 211 2.49 7.39 12.92
C THR A 211 3.72 8.30 12.95
N ILE A 212 4.16 8.72 14.14
CA ILE A 212 5.25 9.69 14.31
C ILE A 212 6.61 9.09 13.93
N ASN A 213 6.84 7.81 14.23
CA ASN A 213 8.15 7.16 14.05
C ASN A 213 8.23 6.24 12.82
N SER A 214 7.13 6.04 12.10
CA SER A 214 7.11 5.29 10.84
C SER A 214 6.45 6.03 9.69
N GLU A 215 5.18 6.41 9.78
CA GLU A 215 4.45 7.01 8.64
C GLU A 215 5.09 8.32 8.14
N LEU A 216 5.25 9.32 9.01
CA LEU A 216 5.87 10.59 8.62
C LEU A 216 7.34 10.40 8.18
N PRO A 217 8.16 9.66 8.94
CA PRO A 217 9.58 9.47 8.65
C PRO A 217 9.88 8.72 7.35
N ILE A 218 9.00 7.83 6.88
CA ILE A 218 9.18 7.17 5.58
C ILE A 218 9.35 8.22 4.47
N SER A 219 8.47 9.23 4.44
CA SER A 219 8.54 10.29 3.42
C SER A 219 9.71 11.25 3.69
N SER A 220 9.92 11.64 4.95
CA SER A 220 11.03 12.54 5.31
C SER A 220 12.39 11.95 4.93
N ARG A 221 12.65 10.66 5.19
CA ARG A 221 13.92 10.02 4.81
C ARG A 221 14.16 10.01 3.30
N ILE A 222 13.11 9.79 2.51
CA ILE A 222 13.21 9.84 1.04
C ILE A 222 13.59 11.25 0.59
N LEU A 223 12.92 12.28 1.13
CA LEU A 223 13.18 13.69 0.82
C LEU A 223 14.58 14.13 1.27
N GLU A 224 15.00 13.76 2.48
CA GLU A 224 16.33 14.04 3.04
C GLU A 224 17.46 13.34 2.28
N SER A 225 17.17 12.22 1.63
CA SER A 225 18.12 11.51 0.74
C SER A 225 18.23 12.16 -0.64
N GLY A 226 17.58 13.30 -0.88
CA GLY A 226 17.59 14.04 -2.15
C GLY A 226 16.64 13.50 -3.22
N TYR A 227 15.75 12.57 -2.86
CA TYR A 227 14.73 12.02 -3.75
C TYR A 227 13.37 12.69 -3.53
N MET A 228 12.44 12.47 -4.46
CA MET A 228 11.08 13.02 -4.42
C MET A 228 10.06 11.95 -4.02
N ILE A 229 8.94 12.44 -3.49
CA ILE A 229 7.69 11.67 -3.30
C ILE A 229 6.64 12.14 -4.31
N ASP A 230 5.70 11.28 -4.67
CA ASP A 230 4.59 11.60 -5.58
C ASP A 230 3.30 10.88 -5.16
N CYS A 231 2.16 11.25 -5.76
CA CYS A 231 0.90 10.53 -5.58
C CYS A 231 -0.01 10.62 -6.82
N LEU A 232 -1.22 10.07 -6.72
CA LEU A 232 -2.18 10.09 -7.81
C LEU A 232 -3.01 11.38 -7.88
N LEU A 233 -3.07 12.16 -6.80
CA LEU A 233 -3.81 13.43 -6.78
C LEU A 233 -3.32 14.38 -7.87
N THR A 234 -4.26 14.87 -8.68
CA THR A 234 -3.99 15.84 -9.75
C THR A 234 -3.33 17.11 -9.19
N LYS A 235 -3.76 17.53 -8.00
CA LYS A 235 -3.24 18.70 -7.29
C LYS A 235 -1.73 18.67 -7.06
N TYR A 236 -1.16 17.49 -6.82
CA TYR A 236 0.27 17.35 -6.47
C TYR A 236 1.13 16.84 -7.60
N GLN A 237 0.55 16.70 -8.81
CA GLN A 237 1.32 16.36 -9.99
C GLN A 237 2.41 17.42 -10.19
N THR A 238 3.65 16.96 -10.34
CA THR A 238 4.85 17.79 -10.59
C THR A 238 5.34 18.66 -9.42
N ILE A 239 4.71 18.61 -8.24
CA ILE A 239 5.17 19.38 -7.07
C ILE A 239 6.44 18.76 -6.50
N ASP A 240 7.49 19.58 -6.32
CA ASP A 240 8.75 19.16 -5.73
C ASP A 240 8.79 19.44 -4.23
N PHE A 241 8.41 18.45 -3.42
CA PHE A 241 8.41 18.54 -1.96
C PHE A 241 9.82 18.56 -1.32
N THR A 242 10.90 18.39 -2.11
CA THR A 242 12.25 18.65 -1.60
C THR A 242 12.44 20.13 -1.30
N LYS A 243 11.71 21.01 -2.01
CA LYS A 243 11.76 22.46 -1.85
C LYS A 243 10.99 22.91 -0.61
N PRO A 244 11.59 23.72 0.29
CA PRO A 244 10.94 24.16 1.52
C PRO A 244 9.60 24.86 1.33
N HIS A 245 9.43 25.69 0.29
CA HIS A 245 8.18 26.41 0.04
C HIS A 245 7.01 25.50 -0.33
N ASN A 246 7.28 24.30 -0.86
CA ASN A 246 6.25 23.30 -1.18
C ASN A 246 5.85 22.46 0.04
N ARG A 247 6.55 22.60 1.18
CA ARG A 247 6.26 21.80 2.38
C ARG A 247 5.02 22.28 3.14
N PHE A 248 4.62 23.53 2.92
CA PHE A 248 3.34 24.06 3.39
C PHE A 248 2.29 23.84 2.30
N CYS A 249 1.62 22.70 2.34
CA CYS A 249 0.61 22.33 1.35
C CYS A 249 -0.77 22.11 1.98
N ASN A 250 -1.81 22.21 1.15
CA ASN A 250 -3.20 21.92 1.52
C ASN A 250 -3.76 22.62 2.76
N ALA A 251 -3.22 23.79 3.14
CA ALA A 251 -3.54 24.43 4.41
C ALA A 251 -3.43 23.48 5.62
N ASN A 252 -2.43 22.59 5.61
CA ASN A 252 -2.17 21.57 6.63
C ASN A 252 -3.36 20.61 6.89
N LYS A 253 -4.12 20.27 5.84
CA LYS A 253 -5.23 19.32 5.92
C LYS A 253 -4.87 17.94 5.37
N ASN A 254 -5.52 16.90 5.92
CA ASN A 254 -5.47 15.55 5.38
C ASN A 254 -6.42 15.39 4.19
N PRO A 255 -5.96 14.93 3.02
CA PRO A 255 -6.84 14.75 1.88
C PRO A 255 -7.82 13.59 2.04
N TYR A 256 -7.59 12.59 2.91
CA TYR A 256 -8.58 11.51 3.09
C TYR A 256 -9.82 11.97 3.85
N ASN A 257 -9.75 13.08 4.59
CA ASN A 257 -10.91 13.62 5.28
C ASN A 257 -11.91 14.13 4.25
N ASP A 258 -13.19 13.87 4.46
CA ASP A 258 -14.26 14.47 3.65
C ASP A 258 -14.09 15.99 3.65
N LYS A 259 -14.12 16.59 2.45
CA LYS A 259 -13.88 18.03 2.24
C LYS A 259 -12.50 18.52 2.69
N GLY A 260 -11.57 17.61 2.96
CA GLY A 260 -10.20 17.87 3.40
C GLY A 260 -9.24 18.28 2.29
N LEU A 261 -9.63 18.13 1.03
CA LEU A 261 -8.89 18.56 -0.15
C LEU A 261 -9.60 19.76 -0.78
N GLU A 262 -9.24 20.99 -0.40
CA GLU A 262 -9.86 22.22 -0.95
C GLU A 262 -11.40 22.23 -0.93
N ASN A 263 -11.99 21.77 0.18
CA ASN A 263 -13.45 21.63 0.36
C ASN A 263 -14.12 20.58 -0.54
N THR A 264 -13.33 19.76 -1.25
CA THR A 264 -13.78 18.53 -1.91
C THR A 264 -13.28 17.27 -1.19
N SER A 265 -13.96 16.15 -1.46
CA SER A 265 -13.64 14.82 -0.95
C SER A 265 -12.92 14.01 -2.04
N LEU A 266 -12.13 13.01 -1.64
CA LEU A 266 -11.42 12.17 -2.61
C LEU A 266 -12.38 11.51 -3.60
N GLU A 267 -11.93 11.44 -4.85
CA GLU A 267 -12.62 10.73 -5.91
C GLU A 267 -11.96 9.35 -6.11
N PRO A 268 -12.65 8.23 -5.82
CA PRO A 268 -12.07 6.88 -5.97
C PRO A 268 -11.42 6.63 -7.34
N TYR A 269 -11.95 7.19 -8.42
CA TYR A 269 -11.36 7.07 -9.74
C TYR A 269 -10.07 7.88 -9.96
N GLU A 270 -9.82 8.90 -9.15
CA GLU A 270 -8.56 9.66 -9.19
C GLU A 270 -7.46 8.94 -8.42
N VAL A 271 -7.78 8.46 -7.21
CA VAL A 271 -6.76 7.94 -6.27
C VAL A 271 -6.68 6.42 -6.22
N VAL A 272 -7.52 5.71 -6.98
CA VAL A 272 -7.61 4.24 -7.15
C VAL A 272 -8.00 3.48 -5.88
N PHE A 273 -7.48 3.86 -4.71
CA PHE A 273 -7.87 3.35 -3.42
C PHE A 273 -8.27 4.48 -2.49
N VAL A 274 -9.38 4.30 -1.78
CA VAL A 274 -9.89 5.25 -0.78
C VAL A 274 -9.99 4.58 0.58
N LYS A 275 -9.76 5.35 1.65
CA LYS A 275 -10.01 4.85 3.00
C LYS A 275 -11.48 4.46 3.15
N SER A 276 -11.70 3.26 3.68
CA SER A 276 -13.00 2.65 3.90
C SER A 276 -12.96 1.91 5.24
N ASN A 277 -13.10 2.68 6.33
CA ASN A 277 -13.20 2.18 7.70
C ASN A 277 -14.34 2.91 8.45
N ASP A 278 -14.44 2.71 9.76
CA ASP A 278 -15.55 3.19 10.59
C ASP A 278 -15.48 4.69 10.95
N LEU A 279 -14.44 5.41 10.49
CA LEU A 279 -14.28 6.83 10.78
C LEU A 279 -15.39 7.67 10.12
N VAL A 280 -15.99 8.56 10.90
CA VAL A 280 -17.17 9.36 10.51
C VAL A 280 -16.90 10.37 9.40
N PHE A 281 -15.65 10.82 9.26
CA PHE A 281 -15.19 11.81 8.29
C PHE A 281 -14.67 11.19 6.98
N LEU A 282 -15.00 9.92 6.71
CA LEU A 282 -14.66 9.23 5.45
C LEU A 282 -15.91 8.91 4.62
N LYS A 283 -17.06 9.47 4.98
CA LYS A 283 -18.36 9.08 4.45
C LYS A 283 -18.42 9.28 2.94
N ASP A 284 -18.00 10.44 2.43
CA ASP A 284 -18.18 10.77 1.02
C ASP A 284 -17.38 9.83 0.11
N ALA A 285 -16.06 9.71 0.35
CA ALA A 285 -15.19 8.88 -0.48
C ALA A 285 -15.54 7.39 -0.34
N ARG A 286 -15.86 6.92 0.87
CA ARG A 286 -16.28 5.53 1.12
C ARG A 286 -17.59 5.20 0.43
N ASP A 287 -18.60 6.06 0.53
CA ASP A 287 -19.92 5.82 -0.04
C ASP A 287 -19.86 5.85 -1.57
N LYS A 288 -19.05 6.73 -2.18
CA LYS A 288 -18.74 6.68 -3.61
C LYS A 288 -18.08 5.36 -4.02
N GLY A 289 -17.07 4.90 -3.27
CA GLY A 289 -16.42 3.61 -3.54
C GLY A 289 -17.40 2.42 -3.47
N LYS A 290 -18.31 2.42 -2.49
CA LYS A 290 -19.39 1.41 -2.40
C LYS A 290 -20.32 1.46 -3.61
N LEU A 291 -20.70 2.67 -4.05
CA LEU A 291 -21.55 2.86 -5.21
C LEU A 291 -20.89 2.32 -6.49
N TYR A 292 -19.59 2.60 -6.68
CA TYR A 292 -18.84 2.11 -7.83
C TYR A 292 -18.69 0.60 -7.82
N GLN A 293 -18.42 0.01 -6.65
CA GLN A 293 -18.42 -1.45 -6.48
C GLN A 293 -19.78 -2.03 -6.90
N LYS A 294 -20.90 -1.47 -6.40
CA LYS A 294 -22.25 -1.92 -6.76
C LYS A 294 -22.45 -1.90 -8.28
N TRP A 295 -22.13 -0.79 -8.94
CA TRP A 295 -22.28 -0.68 -10.39
C TRP A 295 -21.43 -1.71 -11.16
N MET A 296 -20.20 -1.98 -10.71
CA MET A 296 -19.35 -3.02 -11.30
C MET A 296 -19.93 -4.43 -11.13
N GLU A 297 -20.61 -4.70 -10.01
CA GLU A 297 -21.27 -5.97 -9.74
C GLU A 297 -22.55 -6.13 -10.58
N ASP A 298 -23.38 -5.08 -10.65
CA ASP A 298 -24.60 -5.04 -11.46
C ASP A 298 -24.30 -5.38 -12.94
N VAL A 299 -23.26 -4.77 -13.53
CA VAL A 299 -22.84 -5.06 -14.92
C VAL A 299 -22.48 -6.53 -15.13
N LYS A 300 -21.81 -7.16 -14.15
CA LYS A 300 -21.47 -8.60 -14.24
C LYS A 300 -22.71 -9.49 -14.19
N ILE A 301 -23.74 -9.09 -13.45
CA ILE A 301 -25.01 -9.82 -13.36
C ILE A 301 -25.77 -9.72 -14.68
N TYR A 302 -25.96 -8.51 -15.21
CA TYR A 302 -26.65 -8.30 -16.49
C TYR A 302 -26.00 -9.07 -17.66
N ASN A 303 -24.67 -9.09 -17.70
CA ASN A 303 -23.94 -9.84 -18.73
C ASN A 303 -24.06 -11.37 -18.56
N ARG A 304 -24.28 -11.88 -17.34
CA ARG A 304 -24.48 -13.32 -17.09
C ARG A 304 -25.91 -13.78 -17.36
N SER A 305 -26.90 -12.91 -17.19
CA SER A 305 -28.31 -13.21 -17.46
C SER A 305 -28.69 -13.11 -18.95
N SER A 306 -27.76 -12.65 -19.79
CA SER A 306 -27.97 -12.46 -21.23
C SER A 306 -27.43 -13.63 -22.08
N PHE A 307 -27.05 -14.75 -21.44
CA PHE A 307 -26.62 -16.01 -22.06
C PHE A 307 -27.45 -17.18 -21.54
#